data_AF-A0A2G4H3A0-F1
#
_entry.id   AF-A0A2G4H3A0-F1
#
_cell.length_a   1.000
_cell.length_b   1.000
_cell.length_c   1.000
_cell.angle_alpha   90.00
_cell.angle_beta   90.00
_cell.angle_gamma   90.00
#
_symmetry.space_group_name_H-M   'P 1'
#
loop_
_entity.id
_entity.type
_entity.pdbx_description
1 polymer ?
#
loop_
_entity_poly.entity_id
_entity_poly.type
_entity_poly.pdbx_seq_one_letter_code
_entity_poly.pdbx_strand_id
1 'polypeptide(L)'
;TIALGRLLLDRGDTLEAHLMLLTVGHHPIGAGLFERSRVLANPASDPELAGCLAHYTTDLTASLDDMVALVDTADAERLDTIRRIFIGIFAERPADDPLVLKYRQRLSATQF
;
A
#
# COMPACT_ATOMS: atom_id res chain seq x y z
N THR A 1 -6.50 4.76 16.36
CA THR A 1 -5.36 5.19 15.51
C THR A 1 -5.52 4.78 14.06
N ILE A 2 -5.70 3.48 13.73
CA ILE A 2 -5.81 3.00 12.34
C ILE A 2 -6.94 3.68 11.54
N ALA A 3 -8.16 3.77 12.10
CA ALA A 3 -9.29 4.39 11.41
C ALA A 3 -9.06 5.89 11.12
N LEU A 4 -8.47 6.61 12.07
CA LEU A 4 -8.16 8.04 11.90
C LEU A 4 -7.01 8.26 10.91
N GLY A 5 -5.94 7.46 10.98
CA GLY A 5 -4.84 7.53 10.03
C GLY A 5 -5.29 7.25 8.59
N ARG A 6 -6.23 6.33 8.39
CA ARG A 6 -6.87 6.10 7.09
C ARG A 6 -7.65 7.32 6.61
N LEU A 7 -8.50 7.88 7.47
CA LEU A 7 -9.32 9.05 7.12
C LEU A 7 -8.44 10.23 6.67
N LEU A 8 -7.33 10.47 7.36
CA LEU A 8 -6.36 11.50 7.00
C LEU A 8 -5.70 11.19 5.64
N LEU A 9 -5.28 9.94 5.43
CA LEU A 9 -4.67 9.52 4.17
C LEU A 9 -5.63 9.68 2.97
N ASP A 10 -6.90 9.33 3.15
CA ASP A 10 -7.95 9.45 2.12
C ASP A 10 -8.29 10.92 1.80
N ARG A 11 -8.05 11.85 2.73
CA ARG A 11 -8.21 13.30 2.53
C ARG A 11 -6.98 13.98 1.93
N GLY A 12 -5.85 13.27 1.84
CA GLY A 12 -4.57 13.81 1.38
C GLY A 12 -3.72 14.43 2.50
N ASP A 13 -4.12 14.31 3.77
CA ASP A 13 -3.34 14.75 4.94
C ASP A 13 -2.20 13.74 5.25
N THR A 14 -1.34 13.49 4.26
CA THR A 14 -0.41 12.34 4.21
C THR A 14 0.67 12.39 5.28
N LEU A 15 1.21 13.57 5.59
CA LEU A 15 2.22 13.75 6.64
C LEU A 15 1.63 13.50 8.04
N GLU A 16 0.43 14.01 8.30
CA GLU A 16 -0.26 13.80 9.58
C GLU A 16 -0.63 12.32 9.75
N ALA A 17 -1.16 11.70 8.69
CA ALA A 17 -1.42 10.26 8.66
C ALA A 17 -0.15 9.46 8.98
N HIS A 18 0.99 9.82 8.37
CA HIS A 18 2.27 9.15 8.58
C HIS A 18 2.74 9.20 10.04
N LEU A 19 2.73 10.39 10.65
CA LEU A 19 3.11 10.57 12.05
C LEU A 19 2.21 9.77 13.00
N MET A 20 0.91 9.72 12.73
CA MET A 20 -0.03 8.92 13.54
C MET A 20 0.20 7.42 13.38
N LEU A 21 0.44 6.95 12.16
CA LEU A 21 0.56 5.53 11.82
C LEU A 21 1.89 4.91 12.27
N LEU A 22 2.90 5.73 12.58
CA LEU A 22 4.18 5.30 13.17
C LEU A 22 4.00 4.37 14.39
N THR A 23 2.95 4.61 15.19
CA THR A 23 2.68 3.88 16.43
C THR A 23 2.03 2.50 16.23
N VAL A 24 1.56 2.18 15.03
CA VAL A 24 0.77 0.97 14.74
C VAL A 24 1.43 0.04 13.72
N GLY A 25 2.73 0.19 13.46
CA GLY A 25 3.48 -0.63 12.49
C GLY A 25 3.55 -2.13 12.82
N HIS A 26 3.18 -2.56 14.03
CA HIS A 26 3.08 -3.96 14.41
C HIS A 26 1.78 -4.63 13.92
N HIS A 27 0.75 -3.84 13.58
CA HIS A 27 -0.52 -4.34 13.08
C HIS A 27 -0.47 -4.39 11.54
N PRO A 28 -0.85 -5.49 10.86
CA PRO A 28 -0.73 -5.61 9.40
C PRO A 28 -1.39 -4.45 8.62
N ILE A 29 -2.63 -4.11 8.99
CA ILE A 29 -3.36 -2.96 8.43
C ILE A 29 -2.59 -1.64 8.69
N GLY A 30 -2.06 -1.46 9.90
CA GLY A 30 -1.31 -0.26 10.28
C GLY A 30 0.00 -0.13 9.52
N ALA A 31 0.73 -1.24 9.34
CA ALA A 31 1.96 -1.30 8.56
C ALA A 31 1.73 -0.92 7.08
N GLY A 32 0.69 -1.48 6.45
CA GLY A 32 0.35 -1.14 5.07
C GLY A 32 -0.05 0.33 4.89
N LEU A 33 -0.86 0.87 5.82
CA LEU A 33 -1.20 2.30 5.81
C LEU A 33 0.02 3.18 6.06
N PHE A 34 0.92 2.76 6.97
CA PHE A 34 2.15 3.48 7.26
C PHE A 34 3.02 3.61 6.01
N GLU A 35 3.26 2.53 5.28
CA GLU A 35 4.05 2.59 4.05
C GLU A 35 3.38 3.46 2.97
N ARG A 36 2.05 3.35 2.79
CA ARG A 36 1.33 4.24 1.87
C ARG A 36 1.50 5.71 2.24
N SER A 37 1.35 6.03 3.53
CA SER A 37 1.53 7.41 4.01
C SER A 37 2.96 7.90 3.86
N ARG A 38 3.97 7.03 4.04
CA ARG A 38 5.39 7.37 3.85
C ARG A 38 5.67 7.77 2.41
N VAL A 39 5.22 6.95 1.46
CA VAL A 39 5.41 7.22 0.02
C VAL A 39 4.67 8.49 -0.40
N LEU A 40 3.43 8.68 0.05
CA LEU A 40 2.62 9.86 -0.32
C LEU A 40 3.04 11.15 0.40
N ALA A 41 3.69 11.06 1.57
CA ALA A 41 4.25 12.22 2.27
C ALA A 41 5.56 12.71 1.63
N ASN A 42 6.30 11.82 0.94
CA ASN A 42 7.48 12.18 0.17
C ASN A 42 7.48 11.51 -1.23
N PRO A 43 6.63 11.95 -2.17
CA PRO A 43 6.53 11.33 -3.49
C PRO A 43 7.85 11.33 -4.28
N ALA A 44 8.76 12.27 -3.98
CA ALA A 44 10.03 12.39 -4.67
C ALA A 44 11.00 11.23 -4.37
N SER A 45 10.84 10.50 -3.25
CA SER A 45 11.69 9.34 -2.95
C SER A 45 11.35 8.12 -3.80
N ASP A 46 10.09 7.99 -4.21
CA ASP A 46 9.64 6.93 -5.11
C ASP A 46 8.48 7.41 -6.00
N PRO A 47 8.79 8.15 -7.08
CA PRO A 47 7.76 8.76 -7.94
C PRO A 47 6.86 7.73 -8.63
N GLU A 48 7.42 6.57 -8.97
CA GLU A 48 6.70 5.49 -9.65
C GLU A 48 5.66 4.89 -8.70
N LEU A 49 6.07 4.48 -7.50
CA LEU A 49 5.13 3.94 -6.51
C LEU A 49 4.11 4.97 -6.03
N ALA A 50 4.53 6.24 -5.86
CA ALA A 50 3.62 7.32 -5.54
C ALA A 50 2.57 7.54 -6.65
N GLY A 51 2.98 7.41 -7.92
CA GLY A 51 2.08 7.46 -9.08
C GLY A 51 1.01 6.36 -9.05
N CYS A 52 1.40 5.13 -8.72
CA CYS A 52 0.45 4.03 -8.52
C CYS A 52 -0.54 4.33 -7.39
N LEU A 53 -0.06 4.90 -6.28
CA LEU A 53 -0.89 5.19 -5.11
C LEU A 53 -1.80 6.42 -5.27
N ALA A 54 -1.52 7.32 -6.22
CA ALA A 54 -2.25 8.57 -6.41
C ALA A 54 -3.74 8.36 -6.75
N HIS A 55 -4.08 7.26 -7.41
CA HIS A 55 -5.44 6.91 -7.79
C HIS A 55 -6.02 5.77 -6.94
N TYR A 56 -5.37 5.39 -5.83
CA TYR A 56 -5.81 4.29 -4.96
C TYR A 56 -7.27 4.45 -4.48
N THR A 57 -7.67 5.69 -4.16
CA THR A 57 -9.02 5.99 -3.63
C THR A 57 -10.08 6.07 -4.73
N THR A 58 -9.69 6.39 -5.96
CA THR A 58 -10.61 6.53 -7.11
C THR A 58 -10.73 5.24 -7.93
N ASP A 59 -9.61 4.52 -8.11
CA ASP A 59 -9.54 3.23 -8.78
C ASP A 59 -8.49 2.33 -8.11
N LEU A 60 -8.95 1.57 -7.11
CA LEU A 60 -8.12 0.61 -6.40
C LEU A 60 -7.53 -0.46 -7.35
N THR A 61 -8.28 -0.89 -8.36
CA THR A 61 -7.84 -2.00 -9.21
C THR A 61 -6.70 -1.56 -10.11
N ALA A 62 -6.81 -0.39 -10.73
CA ALA A 62 -5.72 0.21 -11.50
C ALA A 62 -4.47 0.41 -10.63
N SER A 63 -4.64 0.94 -9.41
CA SER A 63 -3.54 1.19 -8.47
C SER A 63 -2.79 -0.10 -8.12
N LEU A 64 -3.52 -1.18 -7.84
CA LEU A 64 -2.92 -2.48 -7.54
C LEU A 64 -2.30 -3.12 -8.78
N ASP A 65 -2.89 -2.96 -9.97
CA ASP A 65 -2.34 -3.50 -11.22
C ASP A 65 -1.00 -2.83 -11.56
N ASP A 66 -0.91 -1.51 -11.38
CA ASP A 66 0.33 -0.75 -11.58
C ASP A 66 1.40 -1.14 -10.55
N MET A 67 1.04 -1.31 -9.28
CA MET A 67 1.98 -1.77 -8.25
C MET A 67 2.52 -3.18 -8.55
N VAL A 68 1.69 -4.09 -9.08
CA VAL A 68 2.16 -5.42 -9.51
C VAL A 68 3.17 -5.29 -10.64
N ALA A 69 2.95 -4.38 -11.60
CA ALA A 69 3.90 -4.17 -12.70
C ALA A 69 5.27 -3.67 -12.21
N LEU A 70 5.31 -2.92 -11.10
CA LEU A 70 6.57 -2.48 -10.49
C LEU A 70 7.33 -3.59 -9.77
N VAL A 71 6.70 -4.71 -9.42
CA VAL A 71 7.36 -5.79 -8.66
C VAL A 71 8.56 -6.37 -9.41
N ASP A 72 8.46 -6.52 -10.73
CA ASP A 72 9.50 -7.18 -11.54
C ASP A 72 10.77 -6.34 -11.69
N THR A 73 10.68 -5.03 -11.51
CA THR A 73 11.80 -4.07 -11.62
C THR A 73 12.18 -3.43 -10.28
N ALA A 74 11.46 -3.77 -9.20
CA ALA A 74 11.70 -3.22 -7.88
C ALA A 74 13.03 -3.70 -7.29
N ASP A 75 13.75 -2.79 -6.65
CA ASP A 75 14.81 -3.18 -5.72
C ASP A 75 14.23 -3.78 -4.43
N ALA A 76 15.09 -4.27 -3.54
CA ALA A 76 14.67 -4.94 -2.32
C ALA A 76 13.86 -4.03 -1.37
N GLU A 77 14.13 -2.71 -1.35
CA GLU A 77 13.44 -1.76 -0.48
C GLU A 77 12.04 -1.45 -0.99
N ARG A 78 11.92 -1.16 -2.29
CA ARG A 78 10.63 -0.94 -2.95
C ARG A 78 9.78 -2.21 -2.88
N LEU A 79 10.38 -3.39 -3.07
CA LEU A 79 9.66 -4.66 -2.97
C LEU A 79 9.12 -4.91 -1.55
N ASP A 80 9.91 -4.64 -0.50
CA ASP A 80 9.41 -4.73 0.89
C ASP A 80 8.27 -3.74 1.16
N THR A 81 8.36 -2.53 0.61
CA THR A 81 7.32 -1.50 0.71
C THR A 81 6.03 -2.00 0.05
N ILE A 82 6.09 -2.47 -1.20
CA ILE A 82 4.93 -3.01 -1.94
C ILE A 82 4.33 -4.21 -1.18
N ARG A 83 5.15 -5.13 -0.66
CA ARG A 83 4.70 -6.27 0.17
C ARG A 83 3.87 -5.84 1.36
N ARG A 84 4.37 -4.89 2.16
CA ARG A 84 3.65 -4.38 3.34
C ARG A 84 2.33 -3.73 2.98
N ILE A 85 2.28 -3.00 1.86
CA ILE A 85 1.05 -2.40 1.35
C ILE A 85 0.03 -3.49 1.02
N PHE A 86 0.41 -4.51 0.23
CA PHE A 86 -0.49 -5.63 -0.10
C PHE A 86 -0.94 -6.41 1.14
N ILE A 87 -0.03 -6.69 2.08
CA ILE A 87 -0.37 -7.36 3.35
C ILE A 87 -1.42 -6.56 4.12
N GLY A 88 -1.26 -5.24 4.22
CA GLY A 88 -2.23 -4.37 4.87
C GLY A 88 -3.60 -4.44 4.20
N ILE A 89 -3.64 -4.36 2.87
CA ILE A 89 -4.88 -4.45 2.08
C ILE A 89 -5.58 -5.81 2.26
N PHE A 90 -4.81 -6.89 2.24
CA PHE A 90 -5.36 -8.24 2.42
C PHE A 90 -5.85 -8.48 3.85
N ALA A 91 -5.22 -7.88 4.85
CA ALA A 91 -5.64 -7.99 6.25
C ALA A 91 -6.97 -7.29 6.54
N GLU A 92 -7.42 -6.39 5.67
CA GLU A 92 -8.72 -5.71 5.79
C GLU A 92 -9.88 -6.51 5.19
N ARG A 93 -9.58 -7.60 4.49
CA ARG A 93 -10.54 -8.32 3.65
C ARG A 93 -10.68 -9.78 4.08
N PRO A 94 -11.85 -10.39 3.89
CA PRO A 94 -12.00 -11.83 4.01
C PRO A 94 -11.01 -12.58 3.12
N ALA A 95 -10.59 -13.78 3.55
CA ALA A 95 -9.59 -14.56 2.82
C ALA A 95 -10.07 -15.05 1.44
N ASP A 96 -11.38 -15.14 1.24
CA ASP A 96 -12.08 -15.54 0.03
C ASP A 96 -12.54 -14.34 -0.83
N ASP A 97 -12.15 -13.11 -0.47
CA ASP A 97 -12.41 -11.91 -1.27
C ASP A 97 -11.80 -12.09 -2.69
N PRO A 98 -12.58 -11.94 -3.77
CA PRO A 98 -12.11 -12.12 -5.14
C PRO A 98 -10.88 -11.28 -5.51
N LEU A 99 -10.76 -10.07 -4.94
CA LEU A 99 -9.61 -9.20 -5.13
C LEU A 99 -8.36 -9.82 -4.48
N VAL A 100 -8.49 -10.29 -3.24
CA VAL A 100 -7.38 -10.95 -2.53
C VAL A 100 -6.90 -12.18 -3.29
N LEU A 101 -7.82 -13.02 -3.77
CA LEU A 101 -7.49 -14.21 -4.55
C LEU A 101 -6.77 -13.85 -5.87
N LYS A 102 -7.29 -12.88 -6.63
CA LYS A 102 -6.69 -12.38 -7.89
C LYS A 102 -5.23 -11.94 -7.66
N TYR A 103 -4.98 -11.08 -6.68
CA TYR A 103 -3.65 -10.51 -6.48
C TYR A 103 -2.68 -11.50 -5.83
N ARG A 104 -3.12 -12.38 -4.92
CA ARG A 104 -2.27 -13.47 -4.41
C ARG A 104 -1.78 -14.37 -5.53
N GLN A 105 -2.67 -14.75 -6.46
CA GLN A 105 -2.29 -15.57 -7.61
C GLN A 105 -1.25 -14.85 -8.49
N ARG A 106 -1.46 -13.56 -8.80
CA ARG A 106 -0.52 -12.79 -9.62
C ARG A 106 0.84 -12.61 -8.95
N LEU A 107 0.85 -12.29 -7.65
CA LEU A 107 2.08 -12.10 -6.89
C LEU A 107 2.85 -13.41 -6.69
N SER A 108 2.17 -14.56 -6.67
CA SER A 108 2.85 -15.87 -6.62
C SER A 108 3.64 -16.22 -7.89
N ALA A 109 3.33 -15.54 -9.01
CA ALA A 109 4.04 -15.70 -10.27
C ALA A 109 5.26 -14.76 -10.41
N THR A 110 5.45 -13.84 -9.46
CA THR A 110 6.57 -12.88 -9.43
C THR A 110 7.52 -13.20 -8.27
N GLN A 111 8.63 -12.47 -8.15
CA GLN A 111 9.58 -12.62 -7.03
C GLN A 111 9.06 -11.93 -5.75
N PHE A 112 7.81 -12.21 -5.37
CA PHE A 112 7.11 -11.59 -4.24
C PHE A 112 7.22 -12.38 -2.95
#